data_AF-A0A142XNA7-F1
#
_entry.id   AF-A0A142XNA7-F1
#
_cell.length_a   1.000
_cell.length_b   1.000
_cell.length_c   1.000
_cell.angle_alpha   90.00
_cell.angle_beta   90.00
_cell.angle_gamma   90.00
#
_symmetry.space_group_name_H-M   'P 1'
#
loop_
_entity.id
_entity.type
_entity.pdbx_description
1 polymer ?
#
loop_
_entity_poly.entity_id
_entity_poly.type
_entity_poly.pdbx_seq_one_letter_code
_entity_poly.pdbx_strand_id
1 'polypeptide(L)'
;MSDEDAFLTGIASDRADRTRLLVFADWLADQGDPREEFVRTHTRLLDMDGTESEFAGLDKVWNRWVRGRPSSRSRRTRISDRWLDAMCRVCTIADVNQYTLNGPRSLLALTQAKIFGPRDHLDPTPSLRLNLYRGRAGDFGSPFDFVAQTVLTDLREDPFRSREIAAIDSCFPITRGRFWQSWLGHLHQLREAPPLPSPEADYPFLAAQYIDGGDNNHGLVATYVNDYFALTWSMRE
;
A
#
# COMPACT_ATOMS: atom_id res chain seq x y z
N MET A 1 -28.18 -9.57 -0.63
CA MET A 1 -26.78 -9.60 -1.08
C MET A 1 -26.77 -10.10 -2.50
N SER A 2 -26.06 -9.44 -3.40
CA SER A 2 -25.82 -9.96 -4.75
C SER A 2 -24.71 -11.02 -4.72
N ASP A 3 -24.60 -11.84 -5.78
CA ASP A 3 -23.50 -12.78 -5.94
C ASP A 3 -22.14 -12.07 -5.94
N GLU A 4 -22.08 -10.88 -6.56
CA GLU A 4 -20.90 -10.01 -6.54
C GLU A 4 -20.52 -9.62 -5.10
N ASP A 5 -21.48 -9.30 -4.24
CA ASP A 5 -21.22 -8.97 -2.83
C ASP A 5 -20.58 -10.16 -2.09
N ALA A 6 -21.02 -11.39 -2.38
CA ALA A 6 -20.48 -12.60 -1.78
C ALA A 6 -19.04 -12.85 -2.23
N PHE A 7 -18.74 -12.68 -3.53
CA PHE A 7 -17.37 -12.77 -4.04
C PHE A 7 -16.45 -11.73 -3.40
N LEU A 8 -16.85 -10.46 -3.37
CA LEU A 8 -16.05 -9.39 -2.77
C LEU A 8 -15.82 -9.62 -1.26
N THR A 9 -16.81 -10.15 -0.55
CA THR A 9 -16.66 -10.51 0.87
C THR A 9 -15.69 -11.67 1.05
N GLY A 10 -15.79 -12.70 0.19
CA GLY A 10 -14.87 -13.84 0.18
C GLY A 10 -13.43 -13.42 -0.10
N ILE A 11 -13.21 -12.53 -1.07
CA ILE A 11 -11.89 -11.95 -1.37
C ILE A 11 -11.37 -11.13 -0.18
N ALA A 12 -12.22 -10.29 0.43
CA ALA A 12 -11.82 -9.47 1.57
C ALA A 12 -11.45 -10.31 2.80
N SER A 13 -12.07 -11.48 2.98
CA SER A 13 -11.76 -12.39 4.10
C SER A 13 -10.40 -13.09 3.99
N ASP A 14 -9.90 -13.24 2.76
CA ASP A 14 -8.56 -13.77 2.50
C ASP A 14 -7.99 -13.12 1.23
N ARG A 15 -7.37 -11.95 1.39
CA ARG A 15 -6.71 -11.22 0.31
C ARG A 15 -5.46 -11.95 -0.21
N ALA A 16 -5.00 -12.98 0.51
CA ALA A 16 -3.91 -13.83 0.09
C ALA A 16 -4.36 -14.86 -0.97
N ASP A 17 -5.65 -15.15 -1.09
CA ASP A 17 -6.17 -16.20 -1.96
C ASP A 17 -6.33 -15.73 -3.41
N ARG A 18 -5.35 -16.09 -4.26
CA ARG A 18 -5.32 -15.73 -5.68
C ARG A 18 -6.36 -16.51 -6.45
N THR A 19 -6.68 -17.72 -6.00
CA THR A 19 -7.70 -18.55 -6.63
C THR A 19 -9.06 -17.87 -6.53
N ARG A 20 -9.41 -17.26 -5.39
CA ARG A 20 -10.65 -16.46 -5.27
C ARG A 20 -10.72 -15.29 -6.24
N LEU A 21 -9.60 -14.60 -6.46
CA LEU A 21 -9.52 -13.51 -7.45
C LEU A 21 -9.75 -14.05 -8.86
N LEU A 22 -9.14 -15.18 -9.22
CA LEU A 22 -9.30 -15.78 -10.55
C LEU A 22 -10.71 -16.34 -10.79
N VAL A 23 -11.30 -17.02 -9.81
CA VAL A 23 -12.70 -17.49 -9.90
C VAL A 23 -13.65 -16.30 -10.07
N PHE A 24 -13.39 -15.20 -9.36
CA PHE A 24 -14.17 -13.99 -9.53
C PHE A 24 -13.99 -13.36 -10.92
N ALA A 25 -12.76 -13.39 -11.47
CA ALA A 25 -12.50 -12.95 -12.83
C ALA A 25 -13.26 -13.81 -13.86
N ASP A 26 -13.31 -15.13 -13.67
CA ASP A 26 -14.06 -16.05 -14.54
C ASP A 26 -15.56 -15.75 -14.47
N TRP A 27 -16.11 -15.55 -13.26
CA TRP A 27 -17.51 -15.14 -13.09
C TRP A 27 -17.83 -13.81 -13.79
N LEU A 28 -16.94 -12.81 -13.71
CA LEU A 28 -17.09 -11.53 -14.44
C LEU A 28 -17.07 -11.74 -15.96
N ALA A 29 -16.19 -12.63 -16.46
CA ALA A 29 -16.09 -12.96 -17.87
C ALA A 29 -17.39 -13.59 -18.39
N ASP A 30 -17.99 -14.49 -17.62
CA ASP A 30 -19.29 -15.12 -17.94
C ASP A 30 -20.42 -14.09 -18.02
N GLN A 31 -20.33 -12.99 -17.27
CA GLN A 31 -21.27 -11.86 -17.35
C GLN A 31 -20.93 -10.87 -18.47
N GLY A 32 -19.84 -11.07 -19.22
CA GLY A 32 -19.33 -10.12 -20.22
C GLY A 32 -18.81 -8.82 -19.62
N ASP A 33 -18.36 -8.85 -18.36
CA ASP A 33 -17.94 -7.67 -17.63
C ASP A 33 -16.45 -7.34 -17.88
N PRO A 34 -16.13 -6.14 -18.39
CA PRO A 34 -14.74 -5.77 -18.71
C PRO A 34 -13.83 -5.67 -17.47
N ARG A 35 -14.38 -5.69 -16.26
CA ARG A 35 -13.61 -5.70 -15.01
C ARG A 35 -12.79 -6.99 -14.84
N GLU A 36 -13.09 -8.07 -15.57
CA GLU A 36 -12.27 -9.28 -15.52
C GLU A 36 -10.81 -9.03 -15.96
N GLU A 37 -10.58 -8.15 -16.94
CA GLU A 37 -9.23 -7.72 -17.37
C GLU A 37 -8.46 -7.11 -16.19
N PHE A 38 -9.14 -6.28 -15.40
CA PHE A 38 -8.54 -5.68 -14.20
C PHE A 38 -8.13 -6.74 -13.19
N VAL A 39 -9.03 -7.67 -12.85
CA VAL A 39 -8.77 -8.68 -11.81
C VAL A 39 -7.61 -9.59 -12.21
N ARG A 40 -7.55 -10.02 -13.48
CA ARG A 40 -6.43 -10.83 -13.99
C ARG A 40 -5.12 -10.05 -14.02
N THR A 41 -5.16 -8.79 -14.45
CA THR A 41 -3.98 -7.91 -14.45
C THR A 41 -3.48 -7.68 -13.03
N HIS A 42 -4.38 -7.42 -12.09
CA HIS A 42 -4.06 -7.24 -10.68
C HIS A 42 -3.44 -8.50 -10.08
N THR A 43 -4.03 -9.67 -10.32
CA THR A 43 -3.51 -10.95 -9.84
C THR A 43 -2.09 -11.21 -10.33
N ARG A 44 -1.82 -11.00 -11.63
CA ARG A 44 -0.45 -11.13 -12.19
C ARG A 44 0.53 -10.18 -11.52
N LEU A 45 0.13 -8.93 -11.29
CA LEU A 45 0.97 -7.91 -10.66
C LEU A 45 1.24 -8.17 -9.16
N LEU A 46 0.47 -9.03 -8.49
CA LEU A 46 0.76 -9.46 -7.12
C LEU A 46 1.92 -10.44 -7.03
N ASP A 47 2.23 -11.14 -8.13
CA ASP A 47 3.34 -12.09 -8.19
C ASP A 47 4.62 -11.44 -8.70
N MET A 48 4.50 -10.30 -9.39
CA MET A 48 5.63 -9.57 -9.98
C MET A 48 6.36 -8.69 -8.97
N ASP A 49 7.69 -8.79 -8.93
CA ASP A 49 8.55 -7.91 -8.12
C ASP A 49 8.99 -6.63 -8.84
N GLY A 50 8.60 -6.48 -10.10
CA GLY A 50 8.85 -5.30 -10.92
C GLY A 50 10.13 -5.40 -11.76
N THR A 51 10.83 -6.53 -11.71
CA THR A 51 11.99 -6.79 -12.59
C THR A 51 11.59 -7.44 -13.91
N GLU A 52 10.38 -7.95 -14.02
CA GLU A 52 9.86 -8.65 -15.20
C GLU A 52 9.63 -7.70 -16.37
N SER A 53 9.90 -8.17 -17.59
CA SER A 53 9.88 -7.34 -18.80
C SER A 53 8.50 -6.76 -19.13
N GLU A 54 7.45 -7.51 -18.83
CA GLU A 54 6.05 -7.16 -19.05
C GLU A 54 5.46 -6.27 -17.95
N PHE A 55 6.16 -6.12 -16.82
CA PHE A 55 5.67 -5.39 -15.65
C PHE A 55 5.22 -3.98 -16.03
N ALA A 56 6.06 -3.23 -16.76
CA ALA A 56 5.74 -1.86 -17.17
C ALA A 56 4.47 -1.77 -18.02
N GLY A 57 4.22 -2.78 -18.86
CA GLY A 57 3.01 -2.87 -19.68
C GLY A 57 1.76 -3.13 -18.84
N LEU A 58 1.83 -4.12 -17.95
CA LEU A 58 0.73 -4.51 -17.06
C LEU A 58 0.42 -3.43 -16.04
N ASP A 59 1.45 -2.83 -15.42
CA ASP A 59 1.31 -1.73 -14.47
C ASP A 59 0.64 -0.52 -15.13
N LYS A 60 0.98 -0.21 -16.40
CA LYS A 60 0.28 0.84 -17.15
C LYS A 60 -1.20 0.51 -17.35
N VAL A 61 -1.54 -0.74 -17.68
CA VAL A 61 -2.95 -1.19 -17.79
C VAL A 61 -3.68 -1.02 -16.47
N TRP A 62 -3.08 -1.51 -15.38
CA TRP A 62 -3.61 -1.43 -14.03
C TRP A 62 -3.86 0.02 -13.59
N ASN A 63 -2.90 0.92 -13.84
CA ASN A 63 -3.04 2.34 -13.49
C ASN A 63 -4.20 3.03 -14.21
N ARG A 64 -4.55 2.61 -15.43
CA ARG A 64 -5.73 3.17 -16.13
C ARG A 64 -7.03 2.89 -15.36
N TRP A 65 -7.15 1.72 -14.75
CA TRP A 65 -8.31 1.32 -13.97
C TRP A 65 -8.39 2.05 -12.62
N VAL A 66 -7.25 2.27 -11.98
CA VAL A 66 -7.17 2.86 -10.62
C VAL A 66 -7.16 4.39 -10.63
N ARG A 67 -6.32 4.99 -11.47
CA ARG A 67 -6.05 6.44 -11.51
C ARG A 67 -6.82 7.20 -12.60
N GLY A 68 -7.58 6.51 -13.44
CA GLY A 68 -8.34 7.16 -14.52
C GLY A 68 -9.25 8.26 -13.96
N ARG A 69 -9.04 9.52 -14.36
CA ARG A 69 -10.06 10.56 -14.20
C ARG A 69 -11.27 10.15 -15.03
N PRO A 70 -12.51 10.33 -14.55
CA PRO A 70 -13.68 10.22 -15.40
C PRO A 70 -13.57 11.30 -16.48
N SER A 71 -12.96 10.98 -17.61
CA SER A 71 -13.07 11.84 -18.77
C SER A 71 -14.51 11.70 -19.24
N SER A 72 -15.22 12.83 -19.37
CA SER A 72 -16.62 12.90 -19.81
C SER A 72 -16.89 12.22 -21.18
N ARG A 73 -15.84 11.77 -21.86
CA ARG A 73 -15.88 11.13 -23.18
C ARG A 73 -15.53 9.65 -23.18
N SER A 74 -14.98 9.08 -22.10
CA SER A 74 -14.72 7.64 -22.02
C SER A 74 -15.71 6.98 -21.05
N ARG A 75 -16.66 6.19 -21.59
CA ARG A 75 -17.48 5.22 -20.82
C ARG A 75 -16.63 4.06 -20.24
N ARG A 76 -15.37 4.30 -19.87
CA ARG A 76 -14.55 3.26 -19.25
C ARG A 76 -14.83 3.26 -17.76
N THR A 77 -15.34 2.14 -17.28
CA THR A 77 -15.70 1.88 -15.89
C THR A 77 -14.45 2.00 -15.03
N ARG A 78 -14.40 2.98 -14.13
CA ARG A 78 -13.40 2.99 -13.05
C ARG A 78 -13.82 1.91 -12.05
N ILE A 79 -12.85 1.20 -11.47
CA ILE A 79 -13.13 0.34 -10.32
C ILE A 79 -13.60 1.24 -9.16
N SER A 80 -14.75 0.94 -8.56
CA SER A 80 -15.29 1.71 -7.45
C SER A 80 -14.38 1.60 -6.22
N ASP A 81 -14.47 2.56 -5.28
CA ASP A 81 -13.66 2.52 -4.05
C ASP A 81 -13.93 1.25 -3.23
N ARG A 82 -15.18 0.75 -3.23
CA ARG A 82 -15.57 -0.52 -2.60
C ARG A 82 -14.81 -1.71 -3.20
N TRP A 83 -14.68 -1.74 -4.52
CA TRP A 83 -13.93 -2.80 -5.20
C TRP A 83 -12.43 -2.69 -4.97
N LEU A 84 -11.88 -1.47 -5.05
CA LEU A 84 -10.47 -1.21 -4.75
C LEU A 84 -10.15 -1.63 -3.31
N ASP A 85 -11.08 -1.41 -2.39
CA ASP A 85 -10.92 -1.87 -1.01
C ASP A 85 -10.87 -3.39 -0.89
N ALA A 86 -11.88 -4.07 -1.44
CA ALA A 86 -11.98 -5.52 -1.37
C ALA A 86 -10.74 -6.23 -1.95
N MET A 87 -10.19 -5.70 -3.05
CA MET A 87 -9.10 -6.37 -3.79
C MET A 87 -7.71 -5.84 -3.49
N CYS A 88 -7.53 -4.54 -3.22
CA CYS A 88 -6.21 -3.91 -3.36
C CYS A 88 -5.71 -3.12 -2.14
N ARG A 89 -6.57 -2.76 -1.18
CA ARG A 89 -6.17 -1.79 -0.13
C ARG A 89 -5.70 -2.50 1.14
N VAL A 90 -4.51 -2.12 1.59
CA VAL A 90 -4.06 -2.33 2.98
C VAL A 90 -4.93 -1.52 3.95
N CYS A 91 -5.53 -0.39 3.53
CA CYS A 91 -6.38 0.49 4.34
C CYS A 91 -7.41 1.30 3.50
N THR A 92 -8.61 1.57 4.01
CA THR A 92 -9.44 2.70 3.52
C THR A 92 -9.26 3.96 4.36
N ILE A 93 -9.48 5.13 3.75
CA ILE A 93 -9.50 6.44 4.44
C ILE A 93 -10.60 6.48 5.52
N ALA A 94 -11.70 5.75 5.34
CA ALA A 94 -12.77 5.66 6.32
C ALA A 94 -12.29 5.02 7.64
N ASP A 95 -11.39 4.04 7.54
CA ASP A 95 -10.82 3.36 8.71
C ASP A 95 -9.81 4.26 9.43
N VAL A 96 -8.97 5.01 8.69
CA VAL A 96 -8.01 5.95 9.30
C VAL A 96 -8.72 7.06 10.08
N ASN A 97 -9.83 7.59 9.56
CA ASN A 97 -10.63 8.61 10.26
C ASN A 97 -11.23 8.09 11.59
N GLN A 98 -11.54 6.79 11.69
CA GLN A 98 -12.00 6.19 12.94
C GLN A 98 -10.88 6.12 13.99
N TYR A 99 -9.63 5.89 13.58
CA TYR A 99 -8.46 5.90 14.47
C TYR A 99 -8.03 7.31 14.87
N THR A 100 -8.14 8.31 13.99
CA THR A 100 -7.81 9.71 14.30
C THR A 100 -8.86 10.40 15.15
N LEU A 101 -10.15 10.07 15.00
CA LEU A 101 -11.26 10.73 15.71
C LEU A 101 -11.63 10.09 17.05
N ASN A 102 -11.44 8.77 17.24
CA ASN A 102 -11.90 8.04 18.44
C ASN A 102 -10.78 7.29 19.19
N GLY A 103 -9.51 7.59 18.89
CA GLY A 103 -8.28 6.96 19.37
C GLY A 103 -8.40 5.86 20.44
N PRO A 104 -8.04 4.60 20.13
CA PRO A 104 -7.68 3.65 21.16
C PRO A 104 -6.49 4.21 21.96
N ARG A 105 -6.63 4.27 23.28
CA ARG A 105 -5.62 4.73 24.26
C ARG A 105 -4.31 3.91 24.30
N SER A 106 -3.99 3.17 23.25
CA SER A 106 -2.84 2.28 23.22
C SER A 106 -2.04 2.50 21.94
N LEU A 107 -1.32 3.63 21.89
CA LEU A 107 -0.07 3.75 21.12
C LEU A 107 0.96 2.79 21.75
N LEU A 108 0.73 1.49 21.60
CA LEU A 108 1.65 0.43 22.04
C LEU A 108 2.80 0.37 21.03
N ALA A 109 3.86 1.10 21.39
CA ALA A 109 5.27 0.79 21.20
C ALA A 109 5.79 0.49 19.77
N LEU A 110 6.06 1.57 19.03
CA LEU A 110 7.04 1.60 17.91
C LEU A 110 8.40 0.92 18.24
N THR A 111 8.69 0.65 19.52
CA THR A 111 9.88 -0.10 19.96
C THR A 111 9.97 -1.52 19.37
N GLN A 112 8.88 -2.06 18.80
CA GLN A 112 8.87 -3.38 18.18
C GLN A 112 9.17 -3.35 16.67
N ALA A 113 9.11 -2.17 16.03
CA ALA A 113 9.57 -2.00 14.65
C ALA A 113 11.06 -1.67 14.61
N LYS A 114 11.77 -2.21 13.62
CA LYS A 114 13.10 -1.71 13.27
C LYS A 114 12.94 -0.47 12.38
N ILE A 115 13.57 0.63 12.79
CA ILE A 115 13.55 1.91 12.09
C ILE A 115 14.93 2.17 11.51
N PHE A 116 14.99 2.55 10.24
CA PHE A 116 16.16 3.12 9.59
C PHE A 116 15.81 4.53 9.18
N GLY A 117 16.40 5.52 9.82
CA GLY A 117 16.08 6.93 9.60
C GLY A 117 17.24 7.70 8.97
N PRO A 118 17.13 9.04 8.84
CA PRO A 118 18.09 9.88 8.12
C PRO A 118 19.56 9.61 8.51
N ARG A 119 19.84 9.31 9.77
CA ARG A 119 21.21 9.05 10.26
C ARG A 119 21.80 7.72 9.82
N ASP A 120 20.96 6.77 9.43
CA ASP A 120 21.35 5.45 8.94
C ASP A 120 21.68 5.46 7.44
N HIS A 121 21.44 6.57 6.74
CA HIS A 121 21.76 6.71 5.33
C HIS A 121 23.24 7.10 5.09
N LEU A 122 23.76 6.68 3.94
CA LEU A 122 25.12 6.98 3.45
C LEU A 122 25.28 8.47 3.15
N ASP A 123 24.26 9.10 2.56
CA ASP A 123 24.22 10.52 2.27
C ASP A 123 22.93 11.16 2.84
N PRO A 124 22.96 11.62 4.11
CA PRO A 124 21.80 12.23 4.74
C PRO A 124 21.55 13.64 4.18
N THR A 125 20.70 13.75 3.17
CA THR A 125 20.34 15.05 2.60
C THR A 125 19.46 15.85 3.56
N PRO A 126 19.80 17.11 3.91
CA PRO A 126 18.99 17.92 4.82
C PRO A 126 17.57 18.24 4.31
N SER A 127 17.36 18.17 2.99
CA SER A 127 16.09 18.43 2.32
C SER A 127 15.22 17.19 2.13
N LEU A 128 15.72 15.99 2.42
CA LEU A 128 14.95 14.76 2.34
C LEU A 128 15.06 14.02 3.67
N ARG A 129 13.96 13.95 4.42
CA ARG A 129 13.87 13.00 5.53
C ARG A 129 13.29 11.71 4.98
N LEU A 130 13.96 10.61 5.24
CA LEU A 130 13.60 9.28 4.77
C LEU A 130 13.63 8.33 5.97
N ASN A 131 12.53 7.64 6.24
CA ASN A 131 12.48 6.59 7.24
C ASN A 131 11.94 5.30 6.60
N LEU A 132 12.60 4.18 6.91
CA LEU A 132 12.19 2.84 6.56
C LEU A 132 11.84 2.08 7.83
N TYR A 133 10.64 1.51 7.86
CA TYR A 133 10.10 0.74 8.96
C TYR A 133 9.90 -0.70 8.52
N ARG A 134 10.32 -1.63 9.38
CA ARG A 134 9.99 -3.04 9.27
C ARG A 134 9.49 -3.56 10.62
N GLY A 135 8.31 -4.15 10.62
CA GLY A 135 7.73 -4.83 11.77
C GLY A 135 7.21 -6.22 11.40
N ARG A 136 6.91 -7.09 12.36
CA ARG A 136 6.28 -8.40 12.10
C ARG A 136 4.78 -8.39 12.37
N ALA A 137 4.04 -9.28 11.71
CA ALA A 137 2.65 -9.57 12.03
C ALA A 137 2.58 -10.21 13.42
N GLY A 138 1.72 -9.66 14.26
CA GLY A 138 1.65 -9.99 15.69
C GLY A 138 2.31 -8.97 16.61
N ASP A 139 3.27 -8.18 16.11
CA ASP A 139 3.82 -7.02 16.86
C ASP A 139 2.82 -5.86 16.91
N PHE A 140 1.90 -5.85 15.93
CA PHE A 140 0.85 -4.85 15.80
C PHE A 140 -0.51 -5.56 15.82
N GLY A 141 -1.52 -4.91 16.41
CA GLY A 141 -2.89 -5.44 16.41
C GLY A 141 -3.44 -5.62 15.00
N SER A 142 -2.86 -4.92 14.02
CA SER A 142 -3.20 -5.01 12.61
C SER A 142 -2.17 -4.28 11.72
N PRO A 143 -2.22 -4.48 10.38
CA PRO A 143 -1.49 -3.61 9.45
C PRO A 143 -1.86 -2.12 9.64
N PHE A 144 -3.09 -1.83 10.09
CA PHE A 144 -3.58 -0.48 10.36
C PHE A 144 -2.84 0.19 11.52
N ASP A 145 -2.59 -0.54 12.60
CA ASP A 145 -1.83 -0.04 13.75
C ASP A 145 -0.40 0.33 13.35
N PHE A 146 0.23 -0.49 12.50
CA PHE A 146 1.58 -0.21 12.00
C PHE A 146 1.63 1.08 11.16
N VAL A 147 0.72 1.26 10.20
CA VAL A 147 0.69 2.46 9.34
C VAL A 147 0.36 3.71 10.15
N ALA A 148 -0.65 3.64 11.03
CA ALA A 148 -1.02 4.77 11.88
C ALA A 148 0.11 5.16 12.83
N GLN A 149 0.83 4.18 13.40
CA GLN A 149 1.93 4.46 14.32
C GLN A 149 3.19 4.95 13.63
N THR A 150 3.53 4.48 12.42
CA THR A 150 4.78 4.86 11.74
C THR A 150 4.61 6.15 10.93
N VAL A 151 3.61 6.19 10.04
CA VAL A 151 3.39 7.30 9.12
C VAL A 151 2.89 8.55 9.85
N LEU A 152 1.91 8.41 10.75
CA LEU A 152 1.38 9.60 11.45
C LEU A 152 2.35 10.14 12.50
N THR A 153 3.21 9.30 13.09
CA THR A 153 4.22 9.78 14.06
C THR A 153 5.27 10.63 13.36
N ASP A 154 5.80 10.18 12.22
CA ASP A 154 6.74 10.99 11.42
C ASP A 154 6.10 12.30 10.95
N LEU A 155 4.82 12.25 10.55
CA LEU A 155 4.06 13.44 10.17
C LEU A 155 3.77 14.39 11.35
N ARG A 156 3.79 13.89 12.60
CA ARG A 156 3.59 14.64 13.86
C ARG A 156 4.83 15.29 14.40
N GLU A 157 5.99 14.67 14.21
CA GLU A 157 7.26 15.21 14.71
C GLU A 157 7.87 16.27 13.78
N ASP A 158 7.18 16.68 12.71
CA ASP A 158 7.61 17.80 11.88
C ASP A 158 7.29 19.15 12.56
N PRO A 159 8.31 19.89 13.05
CA PRO A 159 8.12 21.14 13.80
C PRO A 159 7.57 22.30 12.96
N PHE A 160 7.38 22.13 11.66
CA PHE A 160 6.85 23.16 10.77
C PHE A 160 5.31 23.13 10.62
N ARG A 161 4.60 22.25 11.34
CA ARG A 161 3.13 22.16 11.24
C ARG A 161 2.38 22.95 12.33
N SER A 162 1.62 23.95 11.88
CA SER A 162 0.56 24.66 12.63
C SER A 162 -0.86 24.20 12.27
N ARG A 163 -1.00 23.26 11.32
CA ARG A 163 -2.26 22.58 11.02
C ARG A 163 -2.20 21.19 11.60
N GLU A 164 -3.24 20.83 12.33
CA GLU A 164 -3.52 19.47 12.76
C GLU A 164 -3.18 18.50 11.61
N ILE A 165 -2.44 17.45 11.93
CA ILE A 165 -2.28 16.28 11.05
C ILE A 165 -3.63 15.56 11.07
N ALA A 166 -4.61 16.20 10.45
CA ALA A 166 -6.01 15.81 10.49
C ALA A 166 -6.39 14.98 9.28
N ALA A 167 -5.61 14.99 8.19
CA ALA A 167 -5.98 14.26 6.99
C ALA A 167 -4.79 13.76 6.17
N ILE A 168 -4.89 12.50 5.76
CA ILE A 168 -4.24 11.99 4.57
C ILE A 168 -4.97 12.64 3.38
N ASP A 169 -4.24 13.40 2.55
CA ASP A 169 -4.81 14.09 1.37
C ASP A 169 -5.31 13.10 0.33
N SER A 170 -4.55 12.02 0.12
CA SER A 170 -4.98 10.93 -0.75
C SER A 170 -4.28 9.60 -0.47
N CYS A 171 -4.96 8.50 -0.76
CA CYS A 171 -4.42 7.15 -0.72
C CYS A 171 -4.70 6.42 -2.03
N PHE A 172 -3.69 5.76 -2.58
CA PHE A 172 -3.84 4.95 -3.78
C PHE A 172 -3.19 3.59 -3.58
N PRO A 173 -3.83 2.48 -4.00
CA PRO A 173 -3.11 1.22 -4.06
C PRO A 173 -1.91 1.35 -5.01
N ILE A 174 -0.90 0.53 -4.81
CA ILE A 174 0.21 0.34 -5.74
C ILE A 174 0.49 -1.16 -5.91
N THR A 175 1.11 -1.51 -7.04
CA THR A 175 1.48 -2.89 -7.36
C THR A 175 2.67 -3.34 -6.51
N ARG A 176 2.84 -4.66 -6.36
CA ARG A 176 3.99 -5.25 -5.66
C ARG A 176 5.30 -4.75 -6.24
N GLY A 177 5.43 -4.80 -7.57
CA GLY A 177 6.64 -4.33 -8.23
C GLY A 177 6.93 -2.85 -8.03
N ARG A 178 5.92 -1.97 -8.01
CA ARG A 178 6.14 -0.54 -7.68
C ARG A 178 6.66 -0.36 -6.27
N PHE A 179 6.08 -1.08 -5.31
CA PHE A 179 6.53 -1.01 -3.94
C PHE A 179 7.99 -1.45 -3.81
N TRP A 180 8.34 -2.62 -4.37
CA TRP A 180 9.70 -3.15 -4.28
C TRP A 180 10.72 -2.32 -5.05
N GLN A 181 10.38 -1.80 -6.24
CA GLN A 181 11.25 -0.87 -6.97
C GLN A 181 11.60 0.36 -6.11
N SER A 182 10.61 0.96 -5.45
CA SER A 182 10.86 2.08 -4.53
C SER A 182 11.67 1.66 -3.31
N TRP A 183 11.28 0.57 -2.63
CA TRP A 183 11.97 0.08 -1.44
C TRP A 183 13.44 -0.27 -1.71
N LEU A 184 13.71 -1.10 -2.71
CA LEU A 184 15.07 -1.48 -3.14
C LEU A 184 15.87 -0.27 -3.60
N GLY A 185 15.21 0.70 -4.24
CA GLY A 185 15.77 2.00 -4.60
C GLY A 185 16.23 2.84 -3.41
N HIS A 186 15.83 2.52 -2.18
CA HIS A 186 16.31 3.21 -0.98
C HIS A 186 17.25 2.35 -0.12
N LEU A 187 17.18 1.02 -0.21
CA LEU A 187 18.03 0.14 0.59
C LEU A 187 19.53 0.35 0.33
N HIS A 188 19.92 0.59 -0.92
CA HIS A 188 21.33 0.84 -1.26
C HIS A 188 21.89 2.12 -0.63
N GLN A 189 21.02 3.00 -0.13
CA GLN A 189 21.40 4.23 0.54
C GLN A 189 21.63 4.04 2.04
N LEU A 190 21.37 2.84 2.60
CA LEU A 190 21.58 2.57 4.02
C LEU A 190 23.01 2.13 4.31
N ARG A 191 23.57 2.57 5.45
CA ARG A 191 24.85 2.11 6.00
C ARG A 191 24.81 0.63 6.34
N GLU A 192 23.71 0.19 6.93
CA GLU A 192 23.43 -1.21 7.29
C GLU A 192 22.04 -1.60 6.77
N ALA A 193 21.96 -1.98 5.50
CA ALA A 193 20.70 -2.37 4.90
C ALA A 193 20.11 -3.61 5.62
N PRO A 194 18.79 -3.63 5.92
CA PRO A 194 18.13 -4.82 6.41
C PRO A 194 18.28 -5.98 5.41
N PRO A 195 18.33 -7.23 5.89
CA PRO A 195 18.20 -8.38 5.00
C PRO A 195 16.87 -8.28 4.26
N LEU A 196 16.92 -8.48 2.95
CA LEU A 196 15.72 -8.58 2.12
C LEU A 196 14.84 -9.72 2.66
N PRO A 197 13.51 -9.58 2.62
CA PRO A 197 12.64 -10.73 2.83
C PRO A 197 13.04 -11.84 1.87
N SER A 198 13.16 -13.07 2.38
CA SER A 198 13.54 -14.22 1.56
C SER A 198 12.52 -14.37 0.43
N PRO A 199 12.94 -14.42 -0.84
CA PRO A 199 12.05 -14.48 -2.00
C PRO A 199 11.48 -15.88 -2.23
N GLU A 200 11.41 -16.75 -1.21
CA GLU A 200 10.76 -18.05 -1.34
C GLU A 200 9.35 -17.82 -1.91
N ALA A 201 9.13 -18.36 -3.11
CA ALA A 201 8.17 -17.88 -4.09
C ALA A 201 6.69 -18.05 -3.68
N ASP A 202 6.44 -18.72 -2.56
CA ASP A 202 5.11 -19.13 -2.11
C ASP A 202 4.47 -18.15 -1.11
N TYR A 203 5.07 -16.96 -0.96
CA TYR A 203 4.73 -16.04 0.12
C TYR A 203 3.91 -14.82 -0.38
N PRO A 204 2.65 -14.67 0.08
CA PRO A 204 1.72 -13.74 -0.54
C PRO A 204 2.01 -12.29 -0.17
N PHE A 205 2.28 -11.47 -1.19
CA PHE A 205 2.14 -10.02 -1.09
C PHE A 205 0.66 -9.67 -1.01
N LEU A 206 0.22 -9.08 0.10
CA LEU A 206 -1.20 -8.89 0.36
C LEU A 206 -1.71 -7.61 -0.30
N ALA A 207 -0.99 -6.50 -0.13
CA ALA A 207 -1.27 -5.24 -0.79
C ALA A 207 -0.17 -4.22 -0.48
N ALA A 208 -0.15 -3.14 -1.27
CA ALA A 208 0.60 -1.94 -0.95
C ALA A 208 -0.17 -0.67 -1.31
N GLN A 209 0.19 0.43 -0.64
CA GLN A 209 -0.43 1.73 -0.81
C GLN A 209 0.60 2.83 -0.85
N TYR A 210 0.30 3.84 -1.64
CA TYR A 210 0.88 5.16 -1.58
C TYR A 210 -0.05 6.07 -0.77
N ILE A 211 0.52 6.81 0.17
CA ILE A 211 -0.12 7.76 1.06
C ILE A 211 0.45 9.14 0.73
N ASP A 212 -0.41 10.07 0.38
CA ASP A 212 -0.09 11.49 0.28
C ASP A 212 -0.56 12.19 1.56
N GLY A 213 0.40 12.64 2.37
CA GLY A 213 0.13 13.33 3.63
C GLY A 213 0.05 14.85 3.50
N GLY A 214 0.11 15.38 2.27
CA GLY A 214 0.17 16.81 2.01
C GLY A 214 1.50 17.44 2.42
N ASP A 215 1.72 18.70 2.02
CA ASP A 215 2.92 19.49 2.34
C ASP A 215 4.24 18.72 2.09
N ASN A 216 4.35 18.06 0.94
CA ASN A 216 5.52 17.27 0.52
C ASN A 216 5.86 16.04 1.39
N ASN A 217 4.89 15.52 2.14
CA ASN A 217 5.03 14.28 2.90
C ASN A 217 4.34 13.10 2.21
N HIS A 218 5.05 11.99 2.15
CA HIS A 218 4.59 10.82 1.42
C HIS A 218 4.94 9.53 2.17
N GLY A 219 4.16 8.48 1.90
CA GLY A 219 4.38 7.16 2.46
C GLY A 219 4.08 6.06 1.45
N LEU A 220 4.87 4.99 1.49
CA LEU A 220 4.57 3.71 0.89
C LEU A 220 4.43 2.68 2.00
N VAL A 221 3.36 1.91 1.99
CA VAL A 221 3.14 0.86 2.98
C VAL A 221 2.79 -0.43 2.28
N ALA A 222 3.32 -1.55 2.76
CA ALA A 222 3.04 -2.87 2.22
C ALA A 222 2.91 -3.90 3.34
N THR A 223 2.10 -4.91 3.07
CA THR A 223 2.06 -6.13 3.90
C THR A 223 2.50 -7.31 3.05
N TYR A 224 3.49 -8.04 3.55
CA TYR A 224 4.05 -9.21 2.90
C TYR A 224 4.25 -10.32 3.93
N VAL A 225 3.50 -11.42 3.78
CA VAL A 225 3.48 -12.53 4.76
C VAL A 225 3.15 -12.03 6.17
N ASN A 226 4.11 -12.17 7.09
CA ASN A 226 4.09 -11.74 8.47
C ASN A 226 5.01 -10.53 8.67
N ASP A 227 5.31 -9.76 7.64
CA ASP A 227 6.10 -8.54 7.75
C ASP A 227 5.27 -7.35 7.25
N TYR A 228 5.36 -6.25 8.00
CA TYR A 228 4.88 -4.94 7.61
C TYR A 228 6.06 -4.07 7.21
N PHE A 229 5.92 -3.40 6.07
CA PHE A 229 6.91 -2.47 5.55
C PHE A 229 6.27 -1.11 5.40
N ALA A 230 6.92 -0.07 5.91
CA ALA A 230 6.55 1.32 5.62
C ALA A 230 7.79 2.10 5.24
N LEU A 231 7.69 2.89 4.20
CA LEU A 231 8.68 3.82 3.71
C LEU A 231 8.03 5.19 3.76
N THR A 232 8.51 6.09 4.60
CA THR A 232 8.02 7.47 4.67
C THR A 232 9.12 8.41 4.22
N TRP A 233 8.74 9.47 3.53
CA TRP A 233 9.66 10.53 3.19
C TRP A 233 8.98 11.90 3.19
N SER A 234 9.75 12.92 3.53
CA SER A 234 9.34 14.31 3.41
C SER A 234 10.39 15.11 2.65
N MET A 235 9.94 15.89 1.67
CA MET A 235 10.78 16.80 0.91
C MET A 235 10.62 18.21 1.44
N ARG A 236 11.74 18.86 1.76
CA ARG A 236 11.76 20.30 2.02
C ARG A 236 11.86 21.05 0.70
N GLU A 237 10.97 22.01 0.52
CA GLU A 237 11.16 23.10 -0.46
C GLU A 237 12.19 24.12 0.04
#